data_AF-A0A2E1RDK6-F1
#
_entry.id   AF-A0A2E1RDK6-F1
#
_cell.length_a   1.000
_cell.length_b   1.000
_cell.length_c   1.000
_cell.angle_alpha   90.00
_cell.angle_beta   90.00
_cell.angle_gamma   90.00
#
_symmetry.space_group_name_H-M   'P 1'
#
loop_
_entity.id
_entity.type
_entity.pdbx_description
1 polymer ?
#
loop_
_entity_poly.entity_id
_entity_poly.type
_entity_poly.pdbx_seq_one_letter_code
_entity_poly.pdbx_strand_id
1 'polypeptide(L)'
;MQTLIPKICKTHSEFKTKNSASGFTFLEILVATTLLVLLMGMIVPHFFALFSKAHEVEHKHLKSVIKLLRNDAVLKNTSYCLLFDLKNQQMMVSADNPTGNCSDNFLQEPRMLKTHYFPKDFSLIEARPAGSNYISSDTDNDILEVHINSSGYVTPFFLLFSLPNSSKSWQIESRGILGELELNQR
;
A
#
# COMPACT_ATOMS: atom_id res chain seq x y z
N MET A 1 83.90 38.19 46.52
CA MET A 1 82.95 37.51 47.42
C MET A 1 81.75 37.11 46.57
N GLN A 2 81.61 35.82 46.32
CA GLN A 2 80.57 35.25 45.46
C GLN A 2 79.28 35.12 46.28
N THR A 3 78.17 35.65 45.80
CA THR A 3 76.84 35.33 46.35
C THR A 3 75.94 34.84 45.23
N LEU A 4 75.50 33.61 45.43
CA LEU A 4 74.82 32.68 44.55
C LEU A 4 73.43 33.16 44.11
N ILE A 5 73.19 33.04 42.80
CA ILE A 5 71.91 33.20 42.11
C ILE A 5 70.99 32.00 42.46
N PRO A 6 69.67 32.20 42.66
CA PRO A 6 68.78 31.14 43.12
C PRO A 6 68.44 30.12 42.02
N LYS A 7 68.14 28.90 42.52
CA LYS A 7 67.65 27.72 41.81
C LYS A 7 66.46 28.03 40.89
N ILE A 8 66.55 27.60 39.63
CA ILE A 8 65.38 27.19 38.84
C ILE A 8 65.63 25.77 38.36
N CYS A 9 65.03 24.82 39.07
CA CYS A 9 64.98 23.43 38.69
C CYS A 9 64.13 23.32 37.41
N LYS A 10 64.76 23.14 36.25
CA LYS A 10 64.05 22.75 35.03
C LYS A 10 63.76 21.25 35.09
N THR A 11 62.68 20.89 35.77
CA THR A 11 62.06 19.58 35.57
C THR A 11 61.27 19.67 34.27
N HIS A 12 61.90 19.35 33.15
CA HIS A 12 61.19 19.10 31.90
C HIS A 12 60.52 17.73 32.06
N SER A 13 59.36 17.69 32.70
CA SER A 13 58.46 16.56 32.56
C SER A 13 57.96 16.61 31.11
N GLU A 14 58.58 15.85 30.23
CA GLU A 14 57.96 15.48 28.97
C GLU A 14 56.69 14.69 29.31
N PHE A 15 55.57 15.41 29.45
CA PHE A 15 54.26 14.81 29.33
C PHE A 15 54.17 14.31 27.89
N LYS A 16 54.45 13.03 27.72
CA LYS A 16 54.13 12.28 26.51
C LYS A 16 52.61 12.28 26.38
N THR A 17 52.04 13.32 25.77
CA THR A 17 50.69 13.25 25.22
C THR A 17 50.75 12.23 24.09
N LYS A 18 50.53 10.96 24.44
CA LYS A 18 50.09 9.96 23.47
C LYS A 18 48.72 10.43 22.98
N ASN A 19 48.72 11.28 21.97
CA ASN A 19 47.58 11.40 21.08
C ASN A 19 47.49 10.09 20.30
N SER A 20 46.99 9.03 20.96
CA SER A 20 46.55 7.83 20.28
C SER A 20 45.24 8.20 19.60
N ALA A 21 45.34 8.87 18.45
CA ALA A 21 44.23 8.95 17.51
C ALA A 21 44.06 7.52 16.97
N SER A 22 43.30 6.71 17.72
CA SER A 22 42.86 5.39 17.32
C SER A 22 41.89 5.56 16.17
N GLY A 23 42.39 5.46 14.94
CA GLY A 23 41.57 5.46 13.73
C GLY A 23 40.85 4.12 13.56
N PHE A 24 39.75 4.14 12.80
CA PHE A 24 39.03 2.93 12.42
C PHE A 24 39.80 2.16 11.34
N THR A 25 39.79 0.84 11.44
CA THR A 25 40.36 -0.02 10.40
C THR A 25 39.44 -0.06 9.18
N PHE A 26 39.99 -0.30 7.98
CA PHE A 26 39.17 -0.47 6.76
C PHE A 26 38.12 -1.58 6.92
N LEU A 27 38.50 -2.68 7.60
CA LEU A 27 37.59 -3.78 7.91
C LEU A 27 36.41 -3.33 8.78
N GLU A 28 36.67 -2.52 9.81
CA GLU A 28 35.63 -2.01 10.71
C GLU A 28 34.66 -1.08 9.98
N ILE A 29 35.17 -0.20 9.11
CA ILE A 29 34.32 0.66 8.27
C ILE A 29 33.49 -0.19 7.30
N LEU A 30 34.05 -1.23 6.70
CA LEU A 30 33.32 -2.13 5.80
C LEU A 30 32.22 -2.89 6.56
N VAL A 31 32.50 -3.41 7.74
CA VAL A 31 31.50 -4.08 8.59
C VAL A 31 30.41 -3.10 9.02
N ALA A 32 30.78 -1.90 9.46
CA ALA A 32 29.81 -0.89 9.89
C ALA A 32 28.91 -0.41 8.74
N THR A 33 29.48 -0.18 7.55
CA THR A 33 28.72 0.24 6.37
C THR A 33 27.81 -0.85 5.84
N THR A 34 28.28 -2.11 5.79
CA THR A 34 27.43 -3.24 5.39
C THR A 34 26.27 -3.45 6.37
N LEU A 35 26.53 -3.36 7.68
CA LEU A 35 25.48 -3.42 8.70
C LEU A 35 24.45 -2.28 8.52
N LEU A 36 24.93 -1.05 8.29
CA LEU A 36 24.05 0.11 8.07
C LEU A 36 23.17 -0.07 6.82
N VAL A 37 23.74 -0.55 5.70
CA VAL A 37 23.00 -0.82 4.47
C VAL A 37 21.94 -1.90 4.70
N LEU A 38 22.27 -2.95 5.45
CA LEU A 38 21.36 -4.05 5.75
C LEU A 38 20.18 -3.57 6.62
N LEU A 39 20.46 -2.76 7.64
CA LEU A 39 19.43 -2.13 8.48
C LEU A 39 18.54 -1.20 7.66
N MET A 40 19.12 -0.35 6.82
CA MET A 40 18.36 0.53 5.92
C MET A 40 17.48 -0.27 4.97
N GLY A 41 17.97 -1.39 4.42
CA GLY A 41 17.20 -2.29 3.56
C GLY A 41 15.95 -2.86 4.21
N MET A 42 15.94 -3.05 5.53
CA MET A 42 14.76 -3.50 6.28
C MET A 42 13.80 -2.37 6.64
N ILE A 43 14.34 -1.20 6.99
CA ILE A 43 13.56 -0.08 7.53
C ILE A 43 12.87 0.72 6.42
N VAL A 44 13.54 0.93 5.30
CA VAL A 44 13.07 1.79 4.19
C VAL A 44 11.70 1.36 3.63
N PRO A 45 11.40 0.07 3.37
CA PRO A 45 10.08 -0.35 2.89
C PRO A 45 8.93 -0.01 3.84
N HIS A 46 9.17 -0.11 5.16
CA HIS A 46 8.18 0.25 6.18
C HIS A 46 7.91 1.75 6.22
N PHE A 47 8.93 2.58 6.03
CA PHE A 47 8.74 4.03 5.90
C PHE A 47 7.97 4.39 4.62
N PHE A 48 8.27 3.77 3.48
CA PHE A 48 7.51 4.00 2.25
C PHE A 48 6.04 3.63 2.37
N ALA A 49 5.69 2.61 3.17
CA ALA A 49 4.30 2.27 3.44
C ALA A 49 3.54 3.41 4.16
N LEU A 50 4.22 4.19 5.01
CA LEU A 50 3.63 5.35 5.71
C LEU A 50 3.43 6.57 4.79
N PHE A 51 4.21 6.68 3.73
CA PHE A 51 4.10 7.75 2.73
C PHE A 51 3.35 7.34 1.46
N SER A 52 2.88 6.09 1.39
CA SER A 52 2.10 5.60 0.26
C SER A 52 0.76 6.33 0.21
N LYS A 53 0.42 6.89 -0.94
CA LYS A 53 -0.83 7.63 -1.11
C LYS A 53 -2.01 6.65 -1.10
N ALA A 54 -3.13 7.04 -0.49
CA ALA A 54 -4.32 6.19 -0.37
C ALA A 54 -4.74 5.56 -1.70
N HIS A 55 -4.82 6.34 -2.79
CA HIS A 55 -5.18 5.83 -4.12
C HIS A 55 -4.25 4.73 -4.66
N GLU A 56 -2.94 4.80 -4.38
CA GLU A 56 -1.98 3.77 -4.84
C GLU A 56 -2.16 2.46 -4.06
N VAL A 57 -2.40 2.59 -2.74
CA VAL A 57 -2.66 1.45 -1.86
C VAL A 57 -3.97 0.76 -2.24
N GLU A 58 -5.04 1.53 -2.43
CA GLU A 58 -6.35 1.03 -2.81
C GLU A 58 -6.35 0.39 -4.20
N HIS A 59 -5.71 1.03 -5.18
CA HIS A 59 -5.54 0.46 -6.52
C HIS A 59 -4.77 -0.86 -6.49
N LYS A 60 -3.68 -0.94 -5.69
CA LYS A 60 -2.91 -2.17 -5.52
C LYS A 60 -3.73 -3.26 -4.83
N HIS A 61 -4.48 -2.90 -3.79
CA HIS A 61 -5.35 -3.84 -3.06
C HIS A 61 -6.41 -4.43 -4.00
N LEU A 62 -7.15 -3.58 -4.71
CA LEU A 62 -8.19 -3.99 -5.65
C LEU A 62 -7.62 -4.88 -6.77
N LYS A 63 -6.46 -4.52 -7.33
CA LYS A 63 -5.77 -5.34 -8.34
C LYS A 63 -5.42 -6.73 -7.81
N SER A 64 -4.97 -6.82 -6.56
CA SER A 64 -4.68 -8.09 -5.90
C SER A 64 -5.93 -8.93 -5.67
N VAL A 65 -7.03 -8.31 -5.23
CA VAL A 65 -8.32 -8.98 -5.01
C VAL A 65 -8.88 -9.54 -6.31
N ILE A 66 -8.95 -8.75 -7.38
CA ILE A 66 -9.45 -9.20 -8.69
C ILE A 66 -8.58 -10.34 -9.23
N LYS A 67 -7.25 -10.21 -9.16
CA LYS A 67 -6.35 -11.27 -9.61
C LYS A 67 -6.56 -12.57 -8.84
N LEU A 68 -6.72 -12.48 -7.51
CA LEU A 68 -6.97 -13.64 -6.66
C LEU A 68 -8.30 -14.30 -7.01
N LEU A 69 -9.39 -13.53 -7.04
CA LEU A 69 -10.74 -14.04 -7.33
C LEU A 69 -10.83 -14.64 -8.70
N ARG A 70 -10.25 -14.00 -9.72
CA ARG A 70 -10.22 -14.53 -11.08
C ARG A 70 -9.48 -15.86 -11.16
N ASN A 71 -8.30 -15.93 -10.56
CA ASN A 71 -7.52 -17.17 -10.56
C ASN A 71 -8.28 -18.28 -9.82
N ASP A 72 -8.87 -17.96 -8.67
CA ASP A 72 -9.61 -18.91 -7.86
C ASP A 72 -10.91 -19.38 -8.54
N ALA A 73 -11.62 -18.47 -9.23
CA ALA A 73 -12.81 -18.76 -10.03
C ALA A 73 -12.54 -19.81 -11.10
N VAL A 74 -11.45 -19.63 -11.85
CA VAL A 74 -11.01 -20.57 -12.89
C VAL A 74 -10.57 -21.90 -12.29
N LEU A 75 -9.78 -21.87 -11.22
CA LEU A 75 -9.25 -23.08 -10.61
C LEU A 75 -10.33 -23.96 -9.96
N LYS A 76 -11.35 -23.33 -9.35
CA LYS A 76 -12.42 -24.04 -8.64
C LYS A 76 -13.70 -24.19 -9.46
N ASN A 77 -13.72 -23.65 -10.69
CA ASN A 77 -14.92 -23.56 -11.52
C ASN A 77 -16.12 -22.96 -10.76
N THR A 78 -15.86 -21.84 -10.07
CA THR A 78 -16.85 -21.11 -9.26
C THR A 78 -16.93 -19.66 -9.74
N SER A 79 -18.05 -19.01 -9.47
CA SER A 79 -18.23 -17.58 -9.71
C SER A 79 -18.23 -16.80 -8.39
N TYR A 80 -17.78 -15.55 -8.46
CA TYR A 80 -17.70 -14.63 -7.33
C TYR A 80 -18.35 -13.29 -7.67
N CYS A 81 -18.81 -12.62 -6.63
CA CYS A 81 -19.25 -11.24 -6.66
C CYS A 81 -18.31 -10.37 -5.85
N LEU A 82 -17.94 -9.24 -6.42
CA LEU A 82 -17.27 -8.13 -5.76
C LEU A 82 -18.29 -6.99 -5.64
N LEU A 83 -18.62 -6.61 -4.40
CA LEU A 83 -19.62 -5.61 -4.09
C LEU A 83 -18.94 -4.33 -3.59
N PHE A 84 -19.32 -3.19 -4.16
CA PHE A 84 -18.88 -1.87 -3.72
C PHE A 84 -20.06 -1.12 -3.12
N ASP A 85 -20.00 -0.84 -1.83
CA ASP A 85 -21.04 -0.16 -1.07
C ASP A 85 -20.62 1.29 -0.80
N LEU A 86 -21.27 2.22 -1.50
CA LEU A 86 -21.02 3.66 -1.43
C LEU A 86 -21.50 4.24 -0.10
N LYS A 87 -22.54 3.68 0.50
CA LYS A 87 -23.11 4.22 1.74
C LYS A 87 -22.23 3.89 2.94
N ASN A 88 -21.81 2.64 3.05
CA ASN A 88 -20.95 2.17 4.14
C ASN A 88 -19.45 2.33 3.82
N GLN A 89 -19.10 2.81 2.62
CA GLN A 89 -17.72 3.03 2.17
C GLN A 89 -16.86 1.77 2.32
N GLN A 90 -17.34 0.66 1.75
CA GLN A 90 -16.71 -0.64 1.89
C GLN A 90 -16.77 -1.47 0.61
N MET A 91 -15.84 -2.42 0.52
CA MET A 91 -15.76 -3.44 -0.50
C MET A 91 -15.94 -4.81 0.16
N MET A 92 -16.80 -5.63 -0.41
CA MET A 92 -17.13 -6.97 0.09
C MET A 92 -17.03 -7.99 -1.04
N VAL A 93 -16.78 -9.24 -0.68
CA VAL A 93 -16.69 -10.33 -1.65
C VAL A 93 -17.58 -11.47 -1.21
N SER A 94 -18.37 -12.04 -2.12
CA SER A 94 -19.13 -13.27 -1.89
C SER A 94 -19.00 -14.23 -3.07
N ALA A 95 -19.38 -15.49 -2.87
CA ALA A 95 -19.53 -16.45 -3.96
C ALA A 95 -20.93 -16.34 -4.56
N ASP A 96 -21.08 -16.70 -5.82
CA ASP A 96 -22.40 -16.82 -6.43
C ASP A 96 -23.17 -17.95 -5.73
N ASN A 97 -24.46 -17.71 -5.52
CA ASN A 97 -25.37 -18.76 -5.06
C ASN A 97 -25.75 -19.68 -6.24
N PRO A 98 -26.40 -20.84 -5.98
CA PRO A 98 -26.82 -21.76 -7.05
C PRO A 98 -27.80 -21.16 -8.07
N THR A 99 -28.41 -20.01 -7.76
CA THR A 99 -29.30 -19.28 -8.65
C THR A 99 -28.57 -18.24 -9.52
N GLY A 100 -27.26 -18.07 -9.36
CA GLY A 100 -26.44 -17.13 -10.12
C GLY A 100 -26.43 -15.69 -9.58
N ASN A 101 -26.99 -15.45 -8.40
CA ASN A 101 -26.97 -14.14 -7.73
C ASN A 101 -25.87 -14.09 -6.68
N CYS A 102 -25.44 -12.88 -6.33
CA CYS A 102 -24.50 -12.67 -5.25
C CYS A 102 -25.08 -13.15 -3.91
N SER A 103 -24.31 -13.96 -3.19
CA SER A 103 -24.69 -14.43 -1.86
C SER A 103 -24.50 -13.35 -0.80
N ASP A 104 -25.36 -13.33 0.22
CA ASP A 104 -25.19 -12.50 1.43
C ASP A 104 -24.07 -13.03 2.36
N ASN A 105 -23.51 -14.21 2.06
CA ASN A 105 -22.41 -14.79 2.81
C ASN A 105 -21.06 -14.27 2.29
N PHE A 106 -20.55 -13.23 2.94
CA PHE A 106 -19.27 -12.63 2.58
C PHE A 106 -18.06 -13.48 3.01
N LEU A 107 -17.07 -13.54 2.13
CA LEU A 107 -15.82 -14.25 2.34
C LEU A 107 -14.98 -13.56 3.43
N GLN A 108 -14.46 -14.36 4.35
CA GLN A 108 -13.58 -13.90 5.42
C GLN A 108 -12.13 -14.38 5.24
N GLU A 109 -11.91 -15.34 4.33
CA GLU A 109 -10.59 -15.90 4.06
C GLU A 109 -10.33 -15.99 2.55
N PRO A 110 -9.09 -15.73 2.11
CA PRO A 110 -7.94 -15.22 2.89
C PRO A 110 -8.14 -13.77 3.38
N ARG A 111 -7.27 -13.27 4.27
CA ARG A 111 -7.37 -11.92 4.88
C ARG A 111 -7.62 -10.79 3.85
N MET A 112 -7.14 -10.93 2.62
CA MET A 112 -7.34 -9.96 1.54
C MET A 112 -8.77 -9.89 0.99
N LEU A 113 -9.61 -10.90 1.23
CA LEU A 113 -11.01 -10.94 0.79
C LEU A 113 -11.99 -10.50 1.87
N LYS A 114 -11.51 -10.24 3.10
CA LYS A 114 -12.34 -9.68 4.17
C LYS A 114 -12.92 -8.34 3.73
N THR A 115 -14.05 -7.98 4.32
CA THR A 115 -14.64 -6.64 4.18
C THR A 115 -13.55 -5.58 4.37
N HIS A 116 -13.34 -4.80 3.32
CA HIS A 116 -12.34 -3.75 3.27
C HIS A 116 -13.05 -2.41 3.33
N TYR A 117 -12.70 -1.59 4.31
CA TYR A 117 -13.26 -0.25 4.45
C TYR A 117 -12.34 0.75 3.77
N PHE A 118 -12.89 1.59 2.89
CA PHE A 118 -12.12 2.63 2.25
C PHE A 118 -11.62 3.64 3.30
N PRO A 119 -10.40 4.16 3.14
CA PRO A 119 -9.86 5.09 4.10
C PRO A 119 -10.62 6.42 4.03
N LYS A 120 -10.74 7.10 5.17
CA LYS A 120 -11.59 8.32 5.31
C LYS A 120 -11.17 9.46 4.38
N ASP A 121 -9.92 9.48 3.97
CA ASP A 121 -9.34 10.45 3.05
C ASP A 121 -9.43 10.03 1.57
N PHE A 122 -10.14 8.94 1.27
CA PHE A 122 -10.34 8.44 -0.08
C PHE A 122 -11.73 7.81 -0.23
N SER A 123 -12.74 8.66 -0.34
CA SER A 123 -14.14 8.22 -0.36
C SER A 123 -14.60 7.88 -1.76
N LEU A 124 -15.25 6.73 -1.90
CA LEU A 124 -15.93 6.29 -3.12
C LEU A 124 -17.18 7.15 -3.32
N ILE A 125 -17.23 7.90 -4.41
CA ILE A 125 -18.34 8.82 -4.73
C ILE A 125 -19.21 8.33 -5.89
N GLU A 126 -18.68 7.44 -6.72
CA GLU A 126 -19.41 6.86 -7.85
C GLU A 126 -18.91 5.43 -8.07
N ALA A 127 -19.83 4.49 -8.26
CA ALA A 127 -19.52 3.17 -8.77
C ALA A 127 -20.60 2.78 -9.80
N ARG A 128 -20.18 2.36 -10.98
CA ARG A 128 -21.09 1.91 -12.04
C ARG A 128 -20.44 0.88 -12.96
N PRO A 129 -21.21 0.13 -13.77
CA PRO A 129 -20.65 -0.68 -14.85
C PRO A 129 -19.92 0.21 -15.87
N ALA A 130 -18.76 -0.25 -16.35
CA ALA A 130 -17.97 0.50 -17.32
C ALA A 130 -18.70 0.57 -18.68
N GLY A 131 -18.54 1.69 -19.39
CA GLY A 131 -19.25 1.95 -20.65
C GLY A 131 -20.73 2.32 -20.49
N SER A 132 -21.29 2.30 -19.28
CA SER A 132 -22.61 2.88 -19.04
C SER A 132 -22.50 4.42 -18.99
N ASN A 133 -23.12 5.12 -19.94
CA ASN A 133 -23.32 6.58 -19.83
C ASN A 133 -24.49 6.94 -18.90
N TYR A 134 -25.01 5.94 -18.19
CA TYR A 134 -26.04 6.14 -17.19
C TYR A 134 -25.40 6.84 -16.00
N ILE A 135 -25.58 8.17 -15.97
CA ILE A 135 -25.66 8.91 -14.73
C ILE A 135 -26.91 8.36 -14.06
N SER A 136 -26.78 7.40 -13.16
CA SER A 136 -27.90 6.89 -12.38
C SER A 136 -28.39 8.01 -11.46
N SER A 137 -29.27 8.86 -11.99
CA SER A 137 -30.10 9.75 -11.18
C SER A 137 -31.26 8.97 -10.53
N ASP A 138 -31.38 7.67 -10.81
CA ASP A 138 -32.53 6.87 -10.41
C ASP A 138 -32.17 5.38 -10.38
N THR A 139 -31.55 4.94 -9.29
CA THR A 139 -31.79 3.62 -8.67
C THR A 139 -31.12 3.64 -7.32
N ASP A 140 -31.93 3.42 -6.28
CA ASP A 140 -31.65 3.30 -4.84
C ASP A 140 -30.63 2.21 -4.44
N ASN A 141 -29.78 1.77 -5.38
CA ASN A 141 -28.71 0.83 -5.14
C ASN A 141 -27.40 1.60 -4.97
N ASP A 142 -27.13 1.99 -3.73
CA ASP A 142 -25.80 2.42 -3.25
C ASP A 142 -24.73 1.31 -3.35
N ILE A 143 -25.05 0.18 -4.01
CA ILE A 143 -24.20 -1.00 -4.12
C ILE A 143 -24.00 -1.35 -5.61
N LEU A 144 -22.76 -1.37 -6.05
CA LEU A 144 -22.38 -1.93 -7.34
C LEU A 144 -21.94 -3.38 -7.18
N GLU A 145 -22.55 -4.28 -7.95
CA GLU A 145 -22.15 -5.68 -8.06
C GLU A 145 -21.29 -5.90 -9.31
N VAL A 146 -20.13 -6.51 -9.10
CA VAL A 146 -19.19 -6.89 -10.16
C VAL A 146 -19.00 -8.40 -10.14
N HIS A 147 -19.42 -9.05 -11.22
CA HIS A 147 -19.32 -10.50 -11.34
C HIS A 147 -17.96 -10.93 -11.90
N ILE A 148 -17.44 -12.02 -11.34
CA ILE A 148 -16.25 -12.73 -11.79
C ILE A 148 -16.67 -14.18 -12.00
N ASN A 149 -16.85 -14.61 -13.25
CA ASN A 149 -17.37 -15.94 -13.52
C ASN A 149 -16.27 -17.01 -13.53
N SER A 150 -16.67 -18.28 -13.62
CA SER A 150 -15.74 -19.42 -13.65
C SER A 150 -14.78 -19.47 -14.85
N SER A 151 -15.03 -18.68 -15.91
CA SER A 151 -14.07 -18.53 -17.02
C SER A 151 -12.96 -17.51 -16.74
N GLY A 152 -13.06 -16.79 -15.62
CA GLY A 152 -12.17 -15.70 -15.27
C GLY A 152 -12.52 -14.37 -15.96
N TYR A 153 -13.70 -14.27 -16.56
CA TYR A 153 -14.23 -13.02 -17.06
C TYR A 153 -14.65 -12.14 -15.88
N VAL A 154 -14.24 -10.88 -15.91
CA VAL A 154 -14.61 -9.86 -14.92
C VAL A 154 -15.52 -8.85 -15.59
N THR A 155 -16.71 -8.61 -15.02
CA THR A 155 -17.64 -7.58 -15.51
C THR A 155 -16.97 -6.21 -15.44
N PRO A 156 -16.90 -5.45 -16.56
CA PRO A 156 -16.29 -4.13 -16.54
C PRO A 156 -17.00 -3.14 -15.62
N PHE A 157 -16.25 -2.42 -14.80
CA PHE A 157 -16.73 -1.42 -13.84
C PHE A 157 -15.86 -0.16 -13.79
N PHE A 158 -16.44 0.90 -13.25
CA PHE A 158 -15.86 2.22 -13.07
C PHE A 158 -16.10 2.64 -11.62
N LEU A 159 -15.05 3.16 -10.98
CA LEU A 159 -15.08 3.74 -9.65
C LEU A 159 -14.49 5.16 -9.69
N LEU A 160 -15.13 6.09 -9.01
CA LEU A 160 -14.62 7.43 -8.78
C LEU A 160 -14.45 7.67 -7.30
N PHE A 161 -13.26 8.13 -6.92
CA PHE A 161 -12.90 8.46 -5.55
C PHE A 161 -12.58 9.95 -5.44
N SER A 162 -12.90 10.53 -4.29
CA SER A 162 -12.57 11.91 -3.94
C SER A 162 -11.64 11.95 -2.73
N LEU A 163 -10.78 12.98 -2.67
CA LEU A 163 -10.02 13.29 -1.47
C LEU A 163 -10.71 14.44 -0.73
N PRO A 164 -10.78 14.40 0.61
CA PRO A 164 -11.32 15.52 1.37
C PRO A 164 -10.47 16.77 1.12
N ASN A 165 -11.14 17.91 0.98
CA ASN A 165 -10.53 19.23 0.80
C ASN A 165 -9.71 19.38 -0.51
N SER A 166 -9.97 18.55 -1.52
CA SER A 166 -9.31 18.61 -2.82
C SER A 166 -10.34 18.56 -3.93
N SER A 167 -10.16 19.37 -4.98
CA SER A 167 -10.93 19.24 -6.23
C SER A 167 -10.48 18.06 -7.09
N LYS A 168 -9.36 17.42 -6.74
CA LYS A 168 -8.83 16.25 -7.44
C LYS A 168 -9.65 15.02 -7.11
N SER A 169 -9.94 14.24 -8.14
CA SER A 169 -10.57 12.94 -8.04
C SER A 169 -9.70 11.86 -8.68
N TRP A 170 -9.90 10.62 -8.27
CA TRP A 170 -9.20 9.46 -8.82
C TRP A 170 -10.19 8.49 -9.40
N GLN A 171 -9.97 8.14 -10.65
CA GLN A 171 -10.77 7.18 -11.37
C GLN A 171 -10.04 5.85 -11.41
N ILE A 172 -10.74 4.77 -11.06
CA ILE A 172 -10.32 3.41 -11.33
C ILE A 172 -11.32 2.79 -12.32
N GLU A 173 -10.83 2.39 -13.48
CA GLU A 173 -11.64 1.74 -14.51
C GLU A 173 -11.06 0.36 -14.82
N SER A 174 -11.92 -0.66 -14.86
CA SER A 174 -11.51 -1.98 -15.32
C SER A 174 -11.67 -2.09 -16.84
N ARG A 175 -10.69 -2.66 -17.52
CA ARG A 175 -10.66 -2.85 -18.97
C ARG A 175 -10.37 -4.29 -19.37
N GLY A 176 -10.88 -4.63 -20.55
CA GLY A 176 -10.75 -5.97 -21.13
C GLY A 176 -11.50 -7.04 -20.34
N ILE A 177 -11.45 -8.27 -20.87
CA ILE A 177 -12.14 -9.43 -20.27
C ILE A 177 -11.52 -9.88 -18.93
N LEU A 178 -10.26 -9.50 -18.70
CA LEU A 178 -9.48 -9.92 -17.54
C LEU A 178 -9.63 -8.99 -16.34
N GLY A 179 -10.37 -7.88 -16.48
CA GLY A 179 -10.54 -6.86 -15.44
C GLY A 179 -9.24 -6.13 -15.11
N GLU A 180 -8.46 -5.75 -16.11
CA GLU A 180 -7.24 -4.97 -15.88
C GLU A 180 -7.60 -3.58 -15.39
N LEU A 181 -6.99 -3.14 -14.29
CA LEU A 181 -7.30 -1.84 -13.69
C LEU A 181 -6.37 -0.75 -14.23
N GLU A 182 -6.97 0.34 -14.69
CA GLU A 182 -6.31 1.61 -14.96
C GLU A 182 -6.66 2.62 -13.87
N LEU A 183 -5.64 3.34 -13.38
CA LEU A 183 -5.79 4.42 -12.40
C LEU A 183 -5.44 5.74 -13.07
N ASN A 184 -6.38 6.70 -13.05
CA ASN A 184 -6.20 8.02 -13.64
C ASN A 184 -6.61 9.12 -12.65
N GLN A 185 -5.90 10.25 -12.67
CA GLN A 185 -6.29 11.45 -11.92
C GLN A 185 -7.19 12.32 -12.80
N ARG A 186 -8.25 12.88 -12.21
CA ARG A 186 -9.18 13.82 -12.84
C ARG A 186 -9.20 15.15 -12.09
#